data_AF-A0AAQ2Z956-F1
#
_entry.id   AF-A0AAQ2Z956-F1
#
_cell.length_a   1.000
_cell.length_b   1.000
_cell.length_c   1.000
_cell.angle_alpha   90.00
_cell.angle_beta   90.00
_cell.angle_gamma   90.00
#
_symmetry.space_group_name_H-M   'P 1'
#
loop_
_entity.id
_entity.type
_entity.pdbx_description
1 polymer ?
#
loop_
_entity_poly.entity_id
_entity_poly.type
_entity_poly.pdbx_seq_one_letter_code
_entity_poly.pdbx_strand_id
1 'polypeptide(L)' 'MVVLPEAHPLCVKEKIEIENLENEPFMLSEHGGKTAFTRRNNFLK' A
#
# COMPACT_ATOMS: atom_id res chain seq x y z
N MET A 1 -5.85 -5.48 -6.80
CA MET A 1 -4.75 -5.37 -7.77
C MET A 1 -3.75 -4.37 -7.23
N VAL A 2 -2.47 -4.72 -7.14
CA VAL A 2 -1.40 -3.81 -6.69
C VAL A 2 -0.63 -3.37 -7.92
N VAL A 3 -0.45 -2.05 -8.08
CA VAL A 3 0.35 -1.47 -9.16
C VAL A 3 1.60 -0.88 -8.53
N LEU A 4 2.77 -1.27 -9.04
CA LEU A 4 4.06 -0.84 -8.52
C LEU A 4 4.89 -0.21 -9.65
N PRO A 5 5.73 0.80 -9.35
CA PRO A 5 6.75 1.26 -10.29
C PRO A 5 7.70 0.13 -10.70
N GLU A 6 8.21 0.15 -11.92
CA GLU A 6 9.10 -0.91 -12.43
C GLU A 6 10.35 -1.12 -11.57
N ALA A 7 10.91 -0.02 -11.03
CA ALA A 7 12.06 -0.06 -10.14
C ALA A 7 11.74 -0.46 -8.68
N HIS A 8 10.48 -0.75 -8.35
CA HIS A 8 10.09 -1.08 -6.98
C HIS A 8 10.70 -2.42 -6.54
N PRO A 9 11.27 -2.54 -5.33
CA PRO A 9 11.91 -3.77 -4.87
C PRO A 9 10.99 -5.00 -4.84
N LEU A 10 9.67 -4.81 -4.77
CA LEU A 10 8.70 -5.91 -4.82
C LEU A 10 8.37 -6.38 -6.25
N CYS A 11 8.79 -5.67 -7.30
CA CYS A 11 8.57 -6.07 -8.69
C CYS A 11 9.38 -7.31 -9.10
N VAL A 12 10.43 -7.67 -8.35
CA VAL A 12 11.20 -8.90 -8.59
C VAL A 12 10.55 -10.14 -7.96
N LYS A 13 9.52 -9.96 -7.13
CA LYS A 13 8.83 -11.07 -6.49
C LYS A 13 7.68 -11.56 -7.36
N GLU A 14 7.64 -12.88 -7.57
CA GLU A 14 6.55 -13.55 -8.29
C GLU A 14 5.21 -13.42 -7.57
N LYS A 15 5.22 -13.45 -6.23
CA LYS A 15 4.04 -13.26 -5.38
C LYS A 15 4.34 -12.26 -4.26
N ILE A 16 3.42 -11.32 -4.07
CA ILE A 16 3.50 -10.30 -3.02
C ILE A 16 2.47 -10.66 -1.96
N GLU A 17 2.93 -10.90 -0.73
CA GLU A 17 2.05 -11.12 0.43
C GLU A 17 1.68 -9.76 1.07
N ILE A 18 0.58 -9.71 1.82
CA ILE A 18 0.04 -8.46 2.39
C ILE A 18 1.03 -7.84 3.39
N GLU A 19 1.75 -8.67 4.15
CA GLU A 19 2.77 -8.26 5.11
C GLU A 19 3.96 -7.57 4.43
N ASN A 20 4.20 -7.82 3.14
CA ASN A 20 5.23 -7.11 2.40
C ASN A 20 4.85 -5.67 2.06
N LEU A 21 3.57 -5.34 2.18
CA LEU A 21 3.06 -4.01 1.92
C LEU A 21 2.79 -3.22 3.22
N GLU A 22 3.04 -3.84 4.38
CA GLU A 22 2.95 -3.12 5.64
C GLU A 22 3.89 -1.93 5.62
N ASN A 23 3.35 -0.75 5.93
CA ASN A 23 4.07 0.54 5.96
C ASN A 23 4.50 1.12 4.61
N GLU A 24 4.28 0.44 3.49
CA GLU A 24 4.47 1.03 2.16
C GLU A 24 3.46 2.18 1.94
N PRO A 25 3.86 3.29 1.29
CA PRO A 25 2.94 4.36 0.95
C PRO A 25 1.99 3.89 -0.16
N PHE A 26 0.70 4.14 0.03
CA PHE A 26 -0.33 3.82 -0.96
C PHE A 26 -1.02 5.06 -1.49
N MET A 27 -1.24 5.09 -2.80
CA MET A 27 -2.22 5.98 -3.41
C MET A 27 -3.55 5.26 -3.49
N LEU A 28 -4.57 5.80 -2.83
CA LEU A 28 -5.93 5.28 -2.91
C LEU A 28 -6.69 6.04 -3.99
N SER A 29 -7.48 5.32 -4.78
CA SER A 29 -8.39 5.94 -5.75
C SER A 29 -9.44 6.78 -5.01
N GLU A 30 -9.73 7.96 -5.54
CA GLU A 30 -10.54 9.01 -4.89
C GLU A 30 -12.01 8.60 -4.63
N HIS A 31 -12.51 7.52 -5.26
CA HIS A 31 -13.93 7.16 -5.22
C HIS A 31 -14.16 5.75 -4.65
N GLY A 32 -14.62 5.69 -3.39
CA GLY A 32 -15.62 4.71 -2.96
C GLY A 32 -15.17 3.30 -2.56
N GLY A 33 -13.88 2.98 -2.52
CA GLY A 33 -13.42 1.81 -1.76
C GLY A 33 -13.55 2.11 -0.26
N LYS A 34 -14.45 1.45 0.46
CA LYS A 34 -14.54 1.54 1.93
C LYS A 34 -13.24 1.02 2.56
N THR A 35 -12.19 1.82 2.57
CA THR A 35 -10.94 1.47 3.23
C THR A 35 -10.94 2.17 4.58
N ALA A 36 -11.52 1.50 5.58
CA ALA A 36 -11.38 1.92 6.96
C ALA A 36 -9.92 1.72 7.38
N PHE A 37 -9.11 2.77 7.21
CA PHE A 37 -7.73 2.77 7.66
C PHE A 37 -7.72 3.09 9.17
N THR A 38 -7.78 2.07 10.03
CA THR A 38 -7.53 2.25 11.45
C THR A 38 -6.01 2.36 11.67
N ARG A 39 -5.39 3.44 11.16
CA ARG A 39 -4.01 3.78 11.52
C ARG A 39 -4.06 4.32 12.94
N ARG A 40 -3.32 3.71 13.88
CA ARG A 40 -2.79 4.48 15.01
C ARG A 40 -1.98 5.62 14.38
N ASN A 41 -2.61 6.78 14.35
CA ASN A 41 -2.19 7.95 13.63
C ASN A 41 -0.81 8.40 14.12
N ASN A 42 0.21 8.29 13.27
CA ASN A 42 1.45 9.06 13.39
C ASN A 42 1.60 9.99 12.18
N PHE A 43 0.47 10.55 11.73
CA PHE A 43 0.40 11.53 10.65
C PHE A 43 -0.18 12.87 11.11
N LEU A 44 -0.08 13.17 12.40
CA LEU A 44 -0.18 14.50 12.97
C LEU A 44 0.96 14.66 13.98
N LYS A 45 1.95 15.49 13.62
CA LYS A 45 2.66 16.26 14.65
C LYS A 45 1.68 17.25 15.26
#